data_AF-A0A2G4DXL3-F1
#
_entry.id   AF-A0A2G4DXL3-F1
#
_cell.length_a   1.000
_cell.length_b   1.000
_cell.length_c   1.000
_cell.angle_alpha   90.00
_cell.angle_beta   90.00
_cell.angle_gamma   90.00
#
_symmetry.space_group_name_H-M   'P 1'
#
loop_
_entity.id
_entity.type
_entity.pdbx_description
1 polymer ?
#
loop_
_entity_poly.entity_id
_entity_poly.type
_entity_poly.pdbx_seq_one_letter_code
_entity_poly.pdbx_strand_id
1 'polypeptide(L)'
;MSFLKIISLACVALILGACQSLFQPNLRSPLTVQRDASELMKPGCTTDDCPLVNIDTVHFPDEPKLDEIVQRTLLQLTRSDSDGPVPPTLKAYQEQYLSRAPARNSSYLQAKVREQHDGIVVVELSSYVDSGSGQGNPGRAFINYSRQQHRVLTLADMLVPG
;
A
#
# COMPACT_ATOMS: atom_id res chain seq x y z
N MET A 1 -27.55 -22.53 -46.52
CA MET A 1 -27.60 -22.38 -45.04
C MET A 1 -28.79 -21.49 -44.68
N SER A 2 -29.66 -21.94 -43.77
CA SER A 2 -30.94 -21.26 -43.49
C SER A 2 -30.75 -19.92 -42.77
N PHE A 3 -31.44 -18.88 -43.23
CA PHE A 3 -31.44 -17.52 -42.67
C PHE A 3 -31.70 -17.48 -41.16
N LEU A 4 -32.51 -18.41 -40.64
CA LEU A 4 -32.77 -18.54 -39.20
C LEU A 4 -31.52 -18.88 -38.37
N LYS A 5 -30.57 -19.65 -38.94
CA LYS A 5 -29.33 -20.01 -38.24
C LYS A 5 -28.41 -18.80 -38.07
N ILE A 6 -28.41 -17.87 -39.03
CA ILE A 6 -27.59 -16.65 -38.99
C ILE A 6 -28.15 -15.67 -37.95
N ILE A 7 -29.47 -15.49 -37.90
CA ILE A 7 -30.13 -14.62 -36.91
C ILE A 7 -29.93 -15.15 -35.49
N SER A 8 -30.06 -16.46 -35.30
CA SER A 8 -29.85 -17.08 -33.97
C SER A 8 -28.40 -16.91 -33.49
N LEU A 9 -27.41 -17.05 -34.37
CA LEU A 9 -26.01 -16.86 -34.03
C LEU A 9 -25.68 -15.38 -33.70
N ALA A 10 -26.29 -14.44 -34.41
CA ALA A 10 -26.13 -13.01 -34.15
C ALA A 10 -26.73 -12.58 -32.80
N CYS A 11 -27.92 -13.09 -32.44
CA CYS A 11 -28.52 -12.82 -31.13
C CYS A 11 -27.68 -13.37 -29.97
N VAL A 12 -27.12 -14.57 -30.11
CA VAL A 12 -26.26 -15.16 -29.06
C VAL A 12 -24.98 -14.33 -28.87
N ALA A 13 -24.36 -13.87 -29.96
CA ALA A 13 -23.19 -13.00 -29.89
C ALA A 13 -23.50 -11.64 -29.23
N LEU A 14 -24.67 -11.05 -29.52
CA LEU A 14 -25.12 -9.80 -28.90
C LEU A 14 -25.37 -9.94 -27.39
N ILE A 15 -26.00 -11.05 -26.97
CA ILE A 15 -26.28 -11.31 -25.55
C ILE A 15 -24.98 -11.58 -24.78
N LEU A 16 -24.02 -12.30 -25.37
CA LEU A 16 -22.71 -12.56 -24.75
C LEU A 16 -21.84 -11.30 -24.66
N GLY A 17 -21.90 -10.40 -25.64
CA GLY A 17 -21.19 -9.12 -25.62
C GLY A 17 -21.72 -8.13 -24.58
N ALA A 18 -23.04 -8.11 -24.36
CA ALA A 18 -23.67 -7.24 -23.37
C ALA A 18 -23.25 -7.55 -21.92
N CYS A 19 -23.02 -8.83 -21.60
CA CYS A 19 -22.55 -9.22 -20.27
C CYS A 19 -21.15 -8.65 -19.97
N GLN A 20 -20.21 -8.64 -20.92
CA GLN A 20 -18.86 -8.13 -20.67
C GLN A 20 -18.84 -6.61 -20.40
N SER A 21 -19.80 -5.85 -20.92
CA SER A 21 -19.93 -4.42 -20.64
C SER A 21 -20.45 -4.13 -19.23
N LEU A 22 -21.29 -5.00 -18.67
CA LEU A 22 -21.93 -4.79 -17.37
C LEU A 22 -21.04 -5.17 -16.19
N PHE A 23 -20.03 -6.02 -16.42
CA PHE A 23 -19.10 -6.50 -15.39
C PHE A 23 -17.74 -5.78 -15.41
N GLN A 24 -17.60 -4.65 -16.10
CA GLN A 24 -16.36 -3.87 -16.03
C GLN A 24 -16.23 -3.23 -14.63
N PRO A 25 -15.06 -3.34 -13.98
CA PRO A 25 -14.85 -2.71 -12.67
C PRO A 25 -15.06 -1.20 -12.77
N ASN A 26 -15.86 -0.65 -11.85
CA ASN A 26 -16.10 0.79 -11.79
C ASN A 26 -14.83 1.49 -11.28
N LEU A 27 -14.03 1.98 -12.23
CA LEU A 27 -12.79 2.72 -11.97
C LEU A 27 -13.04 4.16 -11.48
N ARG A 28 -14.28 4.66 -11.58
CA ARG A 28 -14.66 5.99 -11.08
C ARG A 28 -14.98 5.97 -9.59
N SER A 29 -15.53 4.87 -9.08
CA SER A 29 -15.76 4.72 -7.65
C SER A 29 -14.42 4.48 -6.93
N PRO A 30 -14.13 5.21 -5.83
CA PRO A 30 -12.93 4.97 -5.05
C PRO A 30 -12.95 3.58 -4.41
N LEU A 31 -11.78 3.00 -4.17
CA LEU A 31 -11.63 1.82 -3.33
C LEU A 31 -12.05 2.13 -1.90
N THR A 32 -12.65 1.13 -1.26
CA THR A 32 -12.83 1.11 0.18
C THR A 32 -11.46 1.04 0.85
N VAL A 33 -11.23 1.90 1.85
CA VAL A 33 -9.97 1.99 2.59
C VAL A 33 -10.26 1.75 4.06
N GLN A 34 -9.54 0.81 4.68
CA GLN A 34 -9.64 0.52 6.10
C GLN A 34 -8.34 0.96 6.79
N ARG A 35 -8.45 1.87 7.77
CA ARG A 35 -7.29 2.30 8.56
C ARG A 35 -7.00 1.28 9.66
N ASP A 36 -5.73 0.98 9.85
CA ASP A 36 -5.22 0.11 10.91
C ASP A 36 -4.04 0.81 11.60
N ALA A 37 -4.21 1.12 12.88
CA ALA A 37 -3.26 1.88 13.66
C ALA A 37 -2.92 1.16 14.95
N SER A 38 -1.63 1.07 15.25
CA SER A 38 -1.11 0.46 16.47
C SER A 38 0.07 1.27 17.01
N GLU A 39 0.17 1.31 18.34
CA GLU A 39 1.32 1.87 19.04
C GLU A 39 1.73 0.88 20.13
N LEU A 40 3.02 0.56 20.14
CA LEU A 40 3.59 -0.39 21.09
C LEU A 40 4.79 0.26 21.78
N MET A 41 4.82 0.17 23.10
CA MET A 41 5.97 0.54 23.92
C MET A 41 6.77 -0.71 24.30
N LYS A 42 8.07 -0.56 24.56
CA LYS A 42 8.92 -1.69 24.98
C LYS A 42 8.35 -2.33 26.27
N PRO A 43 8.05 -3.64 26.27
CA PRO A 43 7.51 -4.31 27.46
C PRO A 43 8.45 -4.20 28.66
N GLY A 44 7.87 -3.96 29.84
CA GLY A 44 8.63 -3.84 31.10
C GLY A 44 9.33 -2.49 31.29
N CYS A 45 9.17 -1.55 30.36
CA CYS A 45 9.64 -0.18 30.54
C CYS A 45 8.55 0.68 31.21
N THR A 46 8.94 1.47 32.22
CA THR A 46 8.02 2.27 33.05
C THR A 46 8.42 3.76 33.14
N THR A 47 9.43 4.19 32.40
CA THR A 47 9.91 5.57 32.38
C THR A 47 9.27 6.36 31.24
N ASP A 48 9.36 7.70 31.26
CA ASP A 48 8.87 8.54 30.15
C ASP A 48 9.71 8.38 28.86
N ASP A 49 10.82 7.63 28.96
CA ASP A 49 11.84 7.48 27.93
C ASP A 49 11.68 6.13 27.22
N CYS A 50 10.52 5.50 27.35
CA CYS A 50 10.30 4.17 26.82
C CYS A 50 10.36 4.14 25.30
N PRO A 51 11.09 3.18 24.72
CA PRO A 51 11.12 3.04 23.28
C PRO A 51 9.74 2.69 22.76
N LEU A 52 9.36 3.27 21.63
CA LEU A 52 8.05 3.06 21.03
C LEU A 52 8.13 2.81 19.53
N VAL A 53 7.13 2.10 19.02
CA VAL A 53 6.86 1.97 17.59
C VAL A 53 5.38 2.25 17.33
N ASN A 54 5.12 3.22 16.48
CA ASN A 54 3.79 3.56 15.99
C ASN A 54 3.68 3.21 14.50
N ILE A 55 2.63 2.47 14.14
CA ILE A 55 2.33 2.11 12.75
C ILE A 55 0.88 2.49 12.47
N ASP A 56 0.68 3.37 11.50
CA ASP A 56 -0.62 3.85 11.02
C ASP A 56 -0.74 3.55 9.52
N THR A 57 -1.29 2.40 9.16
CA THR A 57 -1.39 1.95 7.78
C THR A 57 -2.83 1.88 7.29
N VAL A 58 -3.00 1.60 6.01
CA VAL A 58 -4.28 1.36 5.36
C VAL A 58 -4.30 0.00 4.68
N HIS A 59 -5.49 -0.59 4.61
CA HIS A 59 -5.79 -1.84 3.90
C HIS A 59 -6.88 -1.61 2.86
N PHE A 60 -6.83 -2.39 1.78
CA PHE A 60 -7.70 -2.32 0.62
C PHE A 60 -8.38 -3.68 0.42
N PRO A 61 -9.56 -3.94 1.04
CA PRO A 61 -10.23 -5.24 0.99
C PRO A 61 -10.48 -5.77 -0.44
N ASP A 62 -10.73 -4.84 -1.37
CA ASP A 62 -11.00 -5.14 -2.78
C ASP A 62 -9.73 -5.23 -3.64
N GLU A 63 -8.55 -4.90 -3.10
CA GLU A 63 -7.25 -4.88 -3.81
C GLU A 63 -6.08 -5.31 -2.90
N PRO A 64 -6.03 -6.58 -2.46
CA PRO A 64 -5.03 -7.07 -1.49
C PRO A 64 -3.58 -7.00 -2.00
N LYS A 65 -3.37 -6.95 -3.32
CA LYS A 65 -2.05 -6.73 -3.90
C LYS A 65 -1.47 -5.36 -3.49
N LEU A 66 -2.34 -4.35 -3.33
CA LEU A 66 -1.91 -3.04 -2.87
C LEU A 66 -1.48 -3.07 -1.40
N ASP A 67 -2.11 -3.89 -0.55
CA ASP A 67 -1.69 -4.09 0.85
C ASP A 67 -0.25 -4.60 0.94
N GLU A 68 0.09 -5.60 0.12
CA GLU A 68 1.45 -6.16 0.06
C GLU A 68 2.48 -5.12 -0.38
N ILE A 69 2.11 -4.27 -1.35
CA ILE A 69 2.99 -3.20 -1.86
C ILE A 69 3.18 -2.14 -0.77
N VAL A 70 2.10 -1.68 -0.13
CA VAL A 70 2.16 -0.68 0.95
C VAL A 70 3.03 -1.19 2.10
N GLN A 71 2.81 -2.42 2.57
CA GLN A 71 3.63 -3.02 3.62
C GLN A 71 5.11 -3.07 3.22
N ARG A 72 5.42 -3.58 2.02
CA ARG A 72 6.81 -3.69 1.56
C ARG A 72 7.48 -2.33 1.46
N THR A 73 6.79 -1.32 0.91
CA THR A 73 7.34 0.04 0.77
C THR A 73 7.53 0.72 2.13
N LEU A 74 6.62 0.56 3.09
CA LEU A 74 6.82 1.05 4.47
C LEU A 74 8.07 0.43 5.10
N LEU A 75 8.23 -0.89 4.99
CA LEU A 75 9.37 -1.59 5.55
C LEU A 75 10.69 -1.17 4.89
N GLN A 76 10.68 -0.86 3.58
CA GLN A 76 11.84 -0.29 2.89
C GLN A 76 12.25 1.08 3.45
N LEU A 77 11.28 1.92 3.86
CA LEU A 77 11.54 3.22 4.48
C LEU A 77 12.14 3.14 5.90
N THR A 78 12.22 1.95 6.50
CA THR A 78 12.88 1.74 7.81
C THR A 78 14.38 1.48 7.70
N ARG A 79 14.90 1.31 6.48
CA ARG A 79 16.28 0.92 6.26
C ARG A 79 17.19 2.13 6.35
N SER A 80 18.28 1.99 7.10
CA SER A 80 19.39 2.95 7.10
C SER A 80 20.28 2.78 5.86
N ASP A 81 20.38 1.53 5.37
CA ASP A 81 21.31 1.12 4.31
C ASP A 81 20.58 0.34 3.21
N SER A 82 20.97 0.53 1.94
CA SER A 82 20.30 -0.04 0.77
C SER A 82 20.38 -1.57 0.64
N ASP A 83 21.20 -2.26 1.45
CA ASP A 83 21.44 -3.71 1.36
C ASP A 83 21.11 -4.50 2.64
N GLY A 84 20.67 -3.85 3.73
CA GLY A 84 20.27 -4.54 4.97
C GLY A 84 18.97 -5.36 4.83
N PRO A 85 18.82 -6.49 5.56
CA PRO A 85 17.60 -7.29 5.50
C PRO A 85 16.38 -6.51 6.00
N VAL A 86 15.26 -6.66 5.29
CA VAL A 86 13.98 -6.04 5.63
C VAL A 86 13.12 -7.07 6.38
N PRO A 87 12.50 -6.71 7.52
CA PRO A 87 11.60 -7.62 8.20
C PRO A 87 10.45 -8.07 7.28
N PRO A 88 9.91 -9.29 7.43
CA PRO A 88 8.91 -9.82 6.52
C PRO A 88 7.54 -9.14 6.65
N THR A 89 7.22 -8.56 7.81
CA THR A 89 5.93 -7.93 8.12
C THR A 89 6.10 -6.72 9.03
N LEU A 90 5.10 -5.84 9.07
CA LEU A 90 5.05 -4.70 10.00
C LEU A 90 5.10 -5.15 11.47
N LYS A 91 4.41 -6.25 11.79
CA LYS A 91 4.44 -6.84 13.14
C LYS A 91 5.85 -7.33 13.52
N ALA A 92 6.53 -8.04 12.61
CA ALA A 92 7.90 -8.48 12.84
C ALA A 92 8.85 -7.29 13.03
N TYR A 93 8.63 -6.21 12.28
CA TYR A 93 9.37 -4.96 12.47
C TYR A 93 9.16 -4.37 13.88
N GLN A 94 7.91 -4.29 14.37
CA GLN A 94 7.63 -3.78 15.73
C GLN A 94 8.36 -4.59 16.80
N GLU A 95 8.23 -5.92 16.76
CA GLU A 95 8.87 -6.83 17.70
C GLU A 95 10.41 -6.71 17.65
N GLN A 96 10.99 -6.71 16.46
CA GLN A 96 12.43 -6.59 16.27
C GLN A 96 12.94 -5.22 16.72
N TYR A 97 12.25 -4.13 16.39
CA TYR A 97 12.64 -2.80 16.81
C TYR A 97 12.62 -2.67 18.34
N LEU A 98 11.50 -3.05 18.98
CA LEU A 98 11.34 -2.95 20.43
C LEU A 98 12.28 -3.87 21.21
N SER A 99 12.68 -5.02 20.66
CA SER A 99 13.65 -5.90 21.35
C SER A 99 15.02 -5.25 21.51
N ARG A 100 15.47 -4.46 20.52
CA ARG A 100 16.82 -3.86 20.47
C ARG A 100 16.89 -2.37 20.81
N ALA A 101 15.77 -1.64 20.75
CA ALA A 101 15.76 -0.19 20.90
C ALA A 101 16.23 0.25 22.31
N PRO A 102 17.25 1.12 22.40
CA PRO A 102 17.60 1.87 23.62
C PRO A 102 16.52 2.87 24.01
N ALA A 103 16.57 3.35 25.27
CA ALA A 103 15.69 4.41 25.76
C ALA A 103 15.73 5.65 24.84
N ARG A 104 14.62 6.40 24.78
CA ARG A 104 14.35 7.55 23.89
C ARG A 104 14.20 7.25 22.40
N ASN A 105 14.44 6.02 21.95
CA ASN A 105 14.28 5.69 20.54
C ASN A 105 12.80 5.57 20.17
N SER A 106 12.43 6.08 19.00
CA SER A 106 11.07 5.95 18.48
C SER A 106 11.07 5.69 16.99
N SER A 107 10.05 4.96 16.53
CA SER A 107 9.81 4.73 15.11
C SER A 107 8.34 4.96 14.78
N TYR A 108 8.10 5.71 13.71
CA TYR A 108 6.77 6.01 13.20
C TYR A 108 6.73 5.61 11.73
N LEU A 109 5.74 4.80 11.36
CA LEU A 109 5.44 4.43 9.99
C LEU A 109 4.00 4.78 9.68
N GLN A 110 3.77 5.48 8.58
CA GLN A 110 2.43 5.85 8.15
C GLN A 110 2.22 5.63 6.66
N ALA A 111 1.09 5.04 6.30
CA ALA A 111 0.56 5.05 4.95
C ALA A 111 -0.84 5.66 4.95
N LYS A 112 -1.10 6.57 4.02
CA LYS A 112 -2.43 7.15 3.82
C LYS A 112 -2.76 7.22 2.35
N VAL A 113 -4.03 7.04 2.01
CA VAL A 113 -4.51 7.35 0.67
C VAL A 113 -4.56 8.86 0.54
N ARG A 114 -3.74 9.40 -0.36
CA ARG A 114 -3.71 10.82 -0.66
C ARG A 114 -4.88 11.18 -1.58
N GLU A 115 -5.01 10.44 -2.68
CA GLU A 115 -5.97 10.72 -3.75
C GLU A 115 -6.46 9.41 -4.40
N GLN A 116 -7.69 9.41 -4.90
CA GLN A 116 -8.24 8.36 -5.76
C GLN A 116 -9.05 9.01 -6.88
N HIS A 117 -8.69 8.76 -8.13
CA HIS A 117 -9.40 9.27 -9.30
C HIS A 117 -9.05 8.44 -10.54
N ASP A 118 -9.98 8.32 -11.49
CA ASP A 118 -9.74 7.70 -12.81
C ASP A 118 -9.08 6.31 -12.78
N GLY A 119 -9.40 5.50 -11.77
CA GLY A 119 -8.79 4.17 -11.58
C GLY A 119 -7.36 4.20 -11.04
N ILE A 120 -6.85 5.35 -10.63
CA ILE A 120 -5.57 5.54 -9.95
C ILE A 120 -5.79 5.72 -8.45
N VAL A 121 -4.94 5.07 -7.66
CA VAL A 121 -4.86 5.23 -6.20
C VAL A 121 -3.46 5.73 -5.86
N VAL A 122 -3.39 6.90 -5.25
CA VAL A 122 -2.14 7.50 -4.79
C VAL A 122 -2.02 7.29 -3.29
N VAL A 123 -1.04 6.50 -2.87
CA VAL A 123 -0.73 6.28 -1.44
C VAL A 123 0.54 7.04 -1.09
N GLU A 124 0.46 7.89 -0.08
CA GLU A 124 1.60 8.59 0.51
C GLU A 124 2.10 7.79 1.71
N LEU A 125 3.41 7.53 1.73
CA LEU A 125 4.07 6.76 2.78
C LEU A 125 5.12 7.62 3.47
N SER A 126 5.20 7.48 4.77
CA SER A 126 6.02 8.28 5.66
C SER A 126 6.71 7.40 6.67
N SER A 127 7.99 7.66 6.94
CA SER A 127 8.69 7.12 8.10
C SER A 127 9.35 8.24 8.91
N TYR A 128 9.55 8.00 10.19
CA TYR A 128 10.43 8.78 11.06
C TYR A 128 11.08 7.84 12.07
N VAL A 129 12.40 7.73 12.04
CA VAL A 129 13.15 6.90 13.01
C VAL A 129 14.05 7.81 13.82
N ASP A 130 13.78 7.92 15.13
CA ASP A 130 14.65 8.58 16.10
C ASP A 130 15.52 7.54 16.81
N SER A 131 16.83 7.68 16.66
CA SER A 131 17.84 6.82 17.27
C SER A 131 18.37 7.35 18.61
N GLY A 132 17.74 8.38 19.19
CA GLY A 132 18.12 8.97 20.48
C GLY A 132 19.14 10.11 20.37
N SER A 133 19.49 10.54 19.16
CA SER A 133 20.42 11.65 18.90
C SER A 133 19.76 13.04 18.90
N GLY A 134 18.42 13.10 19.02
CA GLY A 134 17.65 14.35 18.97
C GLY A 134 17.33 14.84 17.55
N GLN A 135 17.73 14.11 16.50
CA GLN A 135 17.30 14.31 15.13
C GLN A 135 16.94 12.96 14.51
N GLY A 136 15.66 12.73 14.24
CA GLY A 136 15.23 11.52 13.54
C GLY A 136 15.44 11.60 12.03
N ASN A 137 15.39 10.45 11.38
CA ASN A 137 15.54 10.30 9.94
C ASN A 137 14.16 10.15 9.27
N PRO A 138 13.66 11.19 8.56
CA PRO A 138 12.37 11.13 7.89
C PRO A 138 12.49 10.47 6.50
N GLY A 139 11.62 9.50 6.22
CA GLY A 139 11.42 8.92 4.89
C GLY A 139 10.09 9.32 4.28
N ARG A 140 10.06 9.40 2.94
CA ARG A 140 8.84 9.63 2.16
C ARG A 140 8.87 8.80 0.89
N ALA A 141 7.71 8.25 0.52
CA ALA A 141 7.50 7.59 -0.77
C ALA A 141 6.07 7.80 -1.26
N PHE A 142 5.87 7.61 -2.56
CA PHE A 142 4.56 7.58 -3.18
C PHE A 142 4.38 6.28 -3.96
N ILE A 143 3.20 5.67 -3.82
CA ILE A 143 2.74 4.59 -4.69
C ILE A 143 1.66 5.17 -5.58
N ASN A 144 1.90 5.14 -6.89
CA ASN A 144 0.87 5.42 -7.89
C ASN A 144 0.37 4.08 -8.43
N TYR A 145 -0.80 3.61 -7.97
CA TYR A 145 -1.31 2.29 -8.34
C TYR A 145 -2.41 2.41 -9.39
N SER A 146 -2.25 1.72 -10.51
CA SER A 146 -3.31 1.57 -11.52
C SER A 146 -4.18 0.37 -11.17
N ARG A 147 -5.46 0.61 -10.87
CA ARG A 147 -6.47 -0.44 -10.70
C ARG A 147 -6.81 -1.14 -12.00
N GLN A 148 -6.66 -0.47 -13.14
CA GLN A 148 -6.89 -1.06 -14.45
C GLN A 148 -5.81 -2.09 -14.81
N GLN A 149 -4.55 -1.78 -14.48
CA GLN A 149 -3.41 -2.64 -14.80
C GLN A 149 -2.97 -3.52 -13.61
N HIS A 150 -3.63 -3.37 -12.44
CA HIS A 150 -3.29 -4.02 -11.18
C HIS A 150 -1.79 -3.97 -10.86
N ARG A 151 -1.17 -2.79 -10.99
CA ARG A 151 0.27 -2.60 -10.76
C ARG A 151 0.62 -1.19 -10.35
N VAL A 152 1.80 -1.05 -9.76
CA VAL A 152 2.45 0.25 -9.53
C VAL A 152 2.90 0.84 -10.87
N LEU A 153 2.63 2.13 -11.05
CA LEU A 153 3.12 2.97 -12.12
C LEU A 153 4.42 3.64 -11.66
N THR A 154 5.48 3.42 -12.43
CA THR A 154 6.77 4.09 -12.28
C THR A 154 6.78 5.42 -13.05
N LEU A 155 7.82 6.22 -12.89
CA LEU A 155 7.98 7.44 -13.68
C LEU A 155 7.97 7.14 -15.19
N ALA A 156 8.64 6.08 -15.63
CA ALA A 156 8.70 5.70 -17.04
C ALA A 156 7.32 5.30 -17.61
N ASP A 157 6.42 4.76 -16.78
CA ASP A 157 5.05 4.42 -17.20
C ASP A 157 4.17 5.65 -17.46
N MET A 158 4.55 6.81 -16.91
CA MET A 158 3.79 8.06 -17.00
C MET A 158 4.29 8.99 -18.09
N LEU A 159 5.43 8.67 -18.71
CA LEU A 159 6.08 9.50 -19.71
C LEU A 159 5.94 8.87 -21.10
N VAL A 160 5.89 9.72 -22.13
CA VAL A 160 6.08 9.26 -23.51
C VAL A 160 7.54 8.82 -23.65
N PRO A 161 7.83 7.70 -24.35
CA PRO A 161 9.21 7.24 -24.54
C PRO A 161 10.10 8.32 -25.19
N GLY A 162 11.25 8.60 -24.57
CA GLY A 162 12.25 9.61 -24.97
C GLY A 162 13.13 10.01 -23.80
#